data_AF-A0A0Q0VNY0-F1
#
_entry.id   AF-A0A0Q0VNY0-F1
#
_cell.length_a   1.000
_cell.length_b   1.000
_cell.length_c   1.000
_cell.angle_alpha   90.00
_cell.angle_beta   90.00
_cell.angle_gamma   90.00
#
_symmetry.space_group_name_H-M   'P 1'
#
loop_
_entity.id
_entity.type
_entity.pdbx_description
1 polymer ?
#
loop_
_entity_poly.entity_id
_entity_poly.type
_entity_poly.pdbx_seq_one_letter_code
_entity_poly.pdbx_strand_id
1 'polypeptide(L)'
;MDEDDVAERVLTTHFIRDLMGNLNAFSRQKFRCTKCNTSYRRMPLAGKCSRCGGHIIPTVHEGSVKKYLNMSRDICEHYKVSEYTKQRVKVLDMAIESTFGQEKFQQMGLADFM
;
A
#
# COMPACT_ATOMS: atom_id res chain seq x y z
N MET A 1 19.72 17.91 -17.84
CA MET A 1 18.66 16.92 -18.11
C MET A 1 17.36 17.55 -17.69
N ASP A 2 16.24 17.27 -18.37
CA ASP A 2 14.94 17.82 -17.99
C ASP A 2 14.39 17.01 -16.81
N GLU A 3 14.48 17.59 -15.61
CA GLU A 3 14.11 16.93 -14.36
C GLU A 3 12.61 16.62 -14.31
N ASP A 4 11.78 17.45 -14.97
CA ASP A 4 10.33 17.28 -15.03
C ASP A 4 9.95 16.06 -15.90
N ASP A 5 10.59 15.87 -17.06
CA ASP A 5 10.37 14.68 -17.93
C ASP A 5 10.75 13.38 -17.21
N VAL A 6 11.87 13.40 -16.48
CA VAL A 6 12.34 12.23 -15.73
C VAL A 6 11.37 11.90 -14.59
N ALA A 7 10.93 12.92 -13.84
CA ALA A 7 9.94 12.77 -12.78
C ALA A 7 8.64 12.15 -13.29
N GLU A 8 8.10 12.66 -14.41
CA GLU A 8 6.88 12.13 -15.01
C GLU A 8 7.04 10.68 -15.50
N ARG A 9 8.19 10.34 -16.11
CA ARG A 9 8.47 8.97 -16.55
C ARG A 9 8.58 8.00 -15.39
N VAL A 10 9.24 8.39 -14.30
CA VAL A 10 9.35 7.56 -13.09
C VAL A 10 7.97 7.29 -12.48
N LEU A 11 7.14 8.32 -12.34
CA LEU A 11 5.76 8.16 -11.86
C LEU A 11 4.96 7.20 -12.72
N THR A 12 4.91 7.44 -14.02
CA THR A 12 4.03 6.72 -14.95
C THR A 12 4.47 5.29 -15.23
N THR A 13 5.78 5.05 -15.30
CA THR A 13 6.34 3.75 -15.70
C THR A 13 6.61 2.84 -14.52
N HIS A 14 6.95 3.40 -13.35
CA HIS A 14 7.33 2.63 -12.17
C HIS A 14 6.31 2.79 -11.04
N PHE A 15 6.19 3.99 -10.45
CA PHE A 15 5.51 4.13 -9.16
C PHE A 15 4.01 3.86 -9.26
N ILE A 16 3.31 4.50 -10.21
CA ILE A 16 1.87 4.30 -10.41
C ILE A 16 1.57 2.83 -10.74
N ARG A 17 2.43 2.18 -11.55
CA ARG A 17 2.26 0.76 -11.89
C ARG A 17 2.43 -0.15 -10.68
N ASP A 18 3.43 0.12 -9.86
CA ASP A 18 3.72 -0.66 -8.65
C ASP A 18 2.62 -0.47 -7.58
N LEU A 19 2.21 0.76 -7.32
CA LEU A 19 1.10 1.08 -6.40
C LEU A 19 -0.19 0.36 -6.82
N MET A 20 -0.58 0.46 -8.09
CA MET A 20 -1.73 -0.26 -8.64
C MET A 20 -1.57 -1.77 -8.54
N GLY A 21 -0.39 -2.28 -8.90
CA GLY A 21 -0.10 -3.72 -8.90
C GLY A 21 -0.20 -4.31 -7.51
N ASN A 22 0.44 -3.67 -6.54
CA ASN A 22 0.48 -4.11 -5.15
C ASN A 22 -0.90 -3.98 -4.48
N LEU A 23 -1.66 -2.92 -4.75
CA LEU A 23 -3.02 -2.78 -4.21
C LEU A 23 -3.97 -3.85 -4.77
N ASN A 24 -3.88 -4.14 -6.08
CA ASN A 24 -4.64 -5.23 -6.70
C ASN A 24 -4.23 -6.60 -6.16
N ALA A 25 -2.94 -6.83 -5.98
CA ALA A 25 -2.40 -8.07 -5.42
C ALA A 25 -2.86 -8.25 -3.97
N PHE A 26 -2.84 -7.19 -3.15
CA PHE A 26 -3.33 -7.19 -1.78
C PHE A 26 -4.83 -7.57 -1.72
N SER A 27 -5.65 -6.99 -2.59
CA SER A 27 -7.10 -7.26 -2.62
C SER A 27 -7.43 -8.71 -3.03
N ARG A 28 -6.55 -9.35 -3.81
CA ARG A 28 -6.73 -10.71 -4.35
C ARG A 28 -5.85 -11.76 -3.67
N GLN A 29 -5.13 -11.36 -2.62
CA GLN A 29 -4.07 -12.19 -2.04
C GLN A 29 -4.60 -13.49 -1.44
N LYS A 30 -3.69 -14.46 -1.34
CA LYS A 30 -3.92 -15.66 -0.55
C LYS A 30 -3.38 -15.45 0.86
N PHE A 31 -3.81 -16.31 1.76
CA PHE A 31 -3.33 -16.38 3.12
C PHE A 31 -2.56 -17.68 3.31
N ARG A 32 -1.47 -17.65 4.07
CA ARG A 32 -0.60 -18.82 4.29
C ARG A 32 -0.43 -19.07 5.78
N CYS A 33 -0.54 -20.33 6.18
CA CYS A 33 -0.16 -20.72 7.53
C CYS A 33 1.37 -20.68 7.70
N THR A 34 1.86 -20.05 8.77
CA THR A 34 3.30 -19.95 9.05
C THR A 34 3.93 -21.28 9.46
N LYS A 35 3.14 -22.23 9.98
CA LYS A 35 3.61 -23.52 10.48
C LYS A 35 3.62 -24.63 9.42
N CYS A 36 2.55 -24.76 8.63
CA CYS A 36 2.39 -25.87 7.68
C CYS A 36 2.24 -25.44 6.21
N ASN A 37 2.37 -24.15 5.92
CA ASN A 37 2.34 -23.56 4.57
C ASN A 37 1.05 -23.78 3.78
N THR A 38 -0.01 -24.29 4.41
CA THR A 38 -1.32 -24.42 3.78
C THR A 38 -1.81 -23.04 3.34
N SER A 39 -2.23 -22.95 2.07
CA SER A 39 -2.71 -21.72 1.46
C SER A 39 -4.24 -21.70 1.43
N TYR A 40 -4.80 -20.55 1.76
CA TYR A 40 -6.22 -20.28 1.77
C TYR A 40 -6.53 -19.10 0.84
N ARG A 41 -7.56 -19.25 0.01
CA ARG A 41 -8.06 -18.14 -0.81
C ARG A 41 -8.73 -17.04 0.02
N ARG A 42 -9.33 -17.41 1.16
CA ARG A 42 -9.96 -16.49 2.12
C ARG A 42 -9.57 -16.90 3.53
N MET A 43 -9.49 -15.94 4.45
CA MET A 43 -9.25 -16.22 5.87
C MET A 43 -10.34 -17.17 6.41
N PRO A 44 -9.99 -18.30 7.03
CA PRO A 44 -10.95 -19.14 7.74
C PRO A 44 -11.66 -18.37 8.85
N LEU A 45 -12.95 -18.61 9.06
CA LEU A 45 -13.74 -17.94 10.10
C LEU A 45 -13.18 -18.15 11.52
N ALA A 46 -12.55 -19.29 11.76
CA ALA A 46 -11.89 -19.60 13.03
C ALA A 46 -10.58 -18.79 13.27
N GLY A 47 -10.10 -18.03 12.29
CA GLY A 47 -8.86 -17.25 12.38
C GLY A 47 -7.57 -18.07 12.50
N LYS A 48 -7.65 -19.41 12.42
CA LYS A 48 -6.54 -20.34 12.58
C LYS A 48 -6.49 -21.34 11.43
N CYS A 49 -5.32 -21.92 11.20
CA CYS A 49 -5.14 -22.96 10.19
C CYS A 49 -6.00 -24.19 10.53
N SER A 50 -6.90 -24.56 9.62
CA SER A 50 -7.76 -25.73 9.74
C SER A 50 -6.99 -27.06 9.80
N ARG A 51 -5.71 -27.09 9.40
CA ARG A 51 -4.89 -28.30 9.37
C ARG A 51 -4.04 -28.49 10.64
N CYS A 52 -3.45 -27.42 11.17
CA CYS A 52 -2.46 -27.52 12.24
C CYS A 52 -2.68 -26.55 13.42
N GLY A 53 -3.74 -25.75 13.40
CA GLY A 53 -4.05 -24.74 14.41
C GLY A 53 -3.12 -23.52 14.42
N GLY A 54 -2.13 -23.47 13.52
CA GLY A 54 -1.16 -22.38 13.44
C GLY A 54 -1.75 -21.06 12.95
N HIS A 55 -1.00 -19.98 13.14
CA HIS A 55 -1.37 -18.64 12.68
C HIS A 55 -1.31 -18.54 11.15
N ILE A 56 -2.18 -17.71 10.59
CA ILE A 56 -2.28 -17.49 9.15
C ILE A 56 -1.99 -16.01 8.89
N ILE A 57 -1.08 -15.75 7.95
CA ILE A 57 -0.67 -14.41 7.55
C ILE A 57 -1.07 -14.12 6.10
N PRO A 58 -1.33 -12.84 5.73
CA PRO A 58 -1.44 -12.44 4.33
C PRO A 58 -0.09 -12.59 3.61
N THR A 59 -0.11 -12.76 2.29
CA THR A 59 1.12 -12.84 1.48
C THR A 59 1.65 -11.47 1.05
N VAL A 60 0.79 -10.46 0.98
CA VAL A 60 1.13 -9.07 0.66
C VAL A 60 0.83 -8.22 1.89
N HIS A 61 1.81 -7.46 2.34
CA HIS A 61 1.69 -6.59 3.51
C HIS A 61 1.40 -5.15 3.08
N GLU A 62 0.69 -4.41 3.93
CA GLU A 62 0.37 -2.99 3.73
C GLU A 62 1.59 -2.14 3.39
N GLY A 63 2.71 -2.34 4.10
CA GLY A 63 3.94 -1.59 3.85
C GLY A 63 4.48 -1.76 2.43
N SER A 64 4.25 -2.91 1.79
CA SER A 64 4.61 -3.12 0.38
C SER A 64 3.75 -2.30 -0.57
N VAL A 65 2.51 -1.97 -0.17
CA VAL A 65 1.59 -1.16 -0.98
C VAL A 65 1.89 0.33 -0.77
N LYS A 66 2.18 0.77 0.46
CA LYS A 66 2.41 2.19 0.78
C LYS A 66 3.79 2.73 0.41
N LYS A 67 4.77 1.86 0.13
CA LYS A 67 6.20 2.21 -0.04
C LYS A 67 6.46 3.43 -0.95
N TYR A 68 5.74 3.54 -2.07
CA TYR A 68 5.93 4.60 -3.05
C TYR A 68 4.89 5.72 -2.99
N LEU A 69 3.93 5.66 -2.07
CA LEU A 69 2.83 6.63 -2.04
C LEU A 69 3.35 8.02 -1.69
N ASN A 70 4.12 8.13 -0.61
CA ASN A 70 4.70 9.40 -0.17
C ASN A 70 5.65 9.98 -1.22
N MET A 71 6.56 9.15 -1.76
CA MET A 71 7.44 9.58 -2.85
C MET A 71 6.65 10.06 -4.09
N SER A 72 5.52 9.42 -4.41
CA SER A 72 4.70 9.83 -5.55
C SER A 72 4.02 11.18 -5.30
N ARG A 73 3.57 11.43 -4.07
CA ARG A 73 3.02 12.73 -3.64
C ARG A 73 4.09 13.81 -3.73
N ASP A 74 5.28 13.57 -3.18
CA ASP A 74 6.40 14.52 -3.19
C ASP A 74 6.78 14.92 -4.62
N ILE A 75 6.85 13.95 -5.54
CA ILE A 75 7.16 14.24 -6.95
C ILE A 75 6.07 15.10 -7.59
N CYS A 76 4.79 14.86 -7.30
CA CYS A 76 3.69 15.66 -7.82
C CYS A 76 3.67 17.10 -7.29
N GLU A 77 4.26 17.36 -6.11
CA GLU A 77 4.36 18.69 -5.50
C GLU A 77 5.58 19.48 -6.00
N HIS A 78 6.73 18.82 -6.18
CA HIS A 78 8.00 19.49 -6.47
C HIS A 78 8.33 19.61 -7.96
N TYR A 79 7.73 18.76 -8.82
CA TYR A 79 8.02 18.75 -10.26
C TYR A 79 6.79 19.07 -11.10
N LYS A 80 7.03 19.58 -12.31
CA LYS A 80 5.96 19.90 -13.26
C LYS A 80 5.54 18.64 -14.02
N VAL A 81 4.73 17.82 -13.36
CA VAL A 81 4.10 16.65 -13.96
C VAL A 81 2.72 17.00 -14.52
N SER A 82 2.26 16.26 -15.54
CA SER A 82 0.94 16.51 -16.12
C SER A 82 -0.19 16.36 -15.10
N GLU A 83 -1.25 17.16 -15.27
CA GLU A 83 -2.43 17.12 -14.39
C GLU A 83 -3.09 15.74 -14.37
N TYR A 84 -3.06 15.02 -15.48
CA TYR A 84 -3.56 13.64 -15.53
C TYR A 84 -2.74 12.72 -14.62
N THR A 85 -1.41 12.81 -14.64
CA THR A 85 -0.54 12.02 -13.76
C THR A 85 -0.80 12.33 -12.29
N LYS A 86 -0.97 13.62 -11.92
CA LYS A 86 -1.34 14.02 -10.54
C LYS A 86 -2.67 13.42 -10.10
N GLN A 87 -3.69 13.50 -10.95
CA GLN A 87 -5.01 12.93 -10.67
C GLN A 87 -4.93 11.42 -10.46
N ARG A 88 -4.11 10.71 -11.25
CA ARG A 88 -3.91 9.26 -11.08
C ARG A 88 -3.29 8.92 -9.73
N VAL A 89 -2.27 9.67 -9.31
CA VAL A 89 -1.66 9.50 -7.98
C VAL A 89 -2.72 9.75 -6.89
N LYS A 90 -3.51 10.83 -7.01
CA LYS A 90 -4.60 11.14 -6.05
C LYS A 90 -5.67 10.05 -5.97
N VAL A 91 -6.07 9.46 -7.10
CA VAL A 91 -7.04 8.35 -7.09
C VAL A 91 -6.48 7.11 -6.40
N LEU A 92 -5.20 6.78 -6.65
CA LEU A 92 -4.55 5.66 -5.97
C LEU A 92 -4.41 5.89 -4.48
N ASP A 93 -4.09 7.12 -4.13
CA ASP A 93 -3.98 7.57 -2.76
C ASP A 93 -5.30 7.37 -1.99
N MET A 94 -6.41 7.90 -2.51
CA MET A 94 -7.74 7.69 -1.94
C MET A 94 -8.10 6.20 -1.85
N ALA A 95 -7.71 5.38 -2.83
CA ALA A 95 -7.98 3.94 -2.81
C ALA A 95 -7.18 3.21 -1.72
N ILE A 96 -5.92 3.60 -1.50
CA ILE A 96 -5.08 3.06 -0.44
C ILE A 96 -5.63 3.47 0.93
N GLU A 97 -5.95 4.76 1.12
CA GLU A 97 -6.54 5.26 2.36
C GLU A 97 -7.89 4.61 2.69
N SER A 98 -8.74 4.38 1.69
CA SER A 98 -10.00 3.65 1.87
C SER A 98 -9.80 2.19 2.27
N THR A 99 -8.73 1.55 1.81
CA THR A 99 -8.43 0.13 2.08
C THR A 99 -7.82 -0.07 3.47
N PHE A 100 -6.88 0.78 3.87
CA PHE A 100 -6.09 0.60 5.10
C PHE A 100 -6.49 1.57 6.22
N GLY A 101 -7.31 2.57 5.92
CA GLY A 101 -7.58 3.68 6.82
C GLY A 101 -6.43 4.70 6.86
N GLN A 102 -6.68 5.78 7.59
CA GLN A 102 -5.67 6.76 7.95
C GLN A 102 -4.70 6.14 8.97
N GLU A 103 -3.44 6.60 8.99
CA GLU A 103 -2.52 6.18 10.04
C GLU A 103 -3.13 6.49 11.40
N LYS A 104 -3.02 5.52 12.33
CA LYS A 104 -3.50 5.72 13.69
C LYS A 104 -2.71 6.89 14.26
N PHE A 105 -3.37 8.02 14.51
CA PHE A 105 -2.80 9.08 15.33
C PHE A 105 -2.33 8.43 16.63
N GLN A 106 -1.01 8.44 16.86
CA GLN A 106 -0.50 8.14 18.19
C GLN A 106 -1.08 9.21 19.10
N GLN A 107 -1.86 8.79 20.10
CA GLN A 107 -2.33 9.69 21.15
C GLN A 107 -1.08 10.33 21.78
N MET A 108 -0.88 11.62 21.52
CA MET A 108 0.17 12.39 22.16
C MET A 108 -0.09 12.44 23.66
N GLY A 109 0.95 12.30 24.47
CA GLY A 109 0.82 12.39 25.91
C GLY A 109 0.46 13.82 26.31
N LEU A 110 -0.21 14.01 27.44
CA LEU A 110 -0.50 15.36 27.99
C LEU A 110 0.78 16.21 28.15
N ALA A 111 1.94 15.58 28.31
CA ALA A 111 3.23 16.24 28.41
C ALA A 111 3.71 16.87 27.08
N ASP A 112 3.23 16.41 25.93
CA ASP A 112 3.59 16.98 24.63
C ASP A 112 2.83 18.28 24.32
N PHE A 113 1.90 18.68 25.21
CA PHE A 113 1.09 19.90 25.12
C PHE A 113 1.51 21.00 26.13
N MET A 114 2.49 20.72 27.01
CA MET A 114 3.06 21.68 27.97
C MET A 114 4.42 22.18 27.48
#